data_AF-E2C5I1-F1
#
_entry.id   AF-E2C5I1-F1
#
_cell.length_a   1.000
_cell.length_b   1.000
_cell.length_c   1.000
_cell.angle_alpha   90.00
_cell.angle_beta   90.00
_cell.angle_gamma   90.00
#
_symmetry.space_group_name_H-M   'P 1'
#
loop_
_entity.id
_entity.type
_entity.pdbx_description
1 polymer ?
#
loop_
_entity_poly.entity_id
_entity_poly.type
_entity_poly.pdbx_seq_one_letter_code
_entity_poly.pdbx_strand_id
1 'polypeptide(L)'
;MWFNFTVDNVKVDQRVIFNMVNISKSANLFRQGMTPLVKSSSRPKWQRIPREQVFYYRSAQHQNHYVLSFAFAFDREDDVYQFALTYPYSYTRYLGHLDNLCGRPLYTKRETLAESIQKRSVELITITSDLEDTERPRKVVVVLARVHPGESPSSFVCQGLMDFLVSAHPIAQVLREYVIFKIVPMLNPDGVFLGNYRSTVMGLDLNRSWNRISEWIHPTLFATRSLLMSLDKNSQTPLDCVLDLHAHTNATGVFVYGSTYEDVYRYERHIVLPKLLAQHAEDYELGNTMYNQDHNKAGTARRYLCSILKEHVNCYSIEVSMHGYNKKGMPGIMPYTEEGYYRLGRNLARVFMEYYKLTGLIPSGLPDQPSNRRTRQSRQRHRLPREPRPRTVRTPATLHLASIYE
;
A
#
# COMPACT_ATOMS: atom_id res chain seq x y z
N MET A 1 1.92 -5.77 -19.42
CA MET A 1 1.24 -4.56 -18.91
C MET A 1 2.24 -3.51 -18.45
N TRP A 2 3.26 -3.87 -17.67
CA TRP A 2 4.31 -2.93 -17.28
C TRP A 2 5.03 -2.32 -18.50
N PHE A 3 5.27 -1.01 -18.44
CA PHE A 3 6.17 -0.29 -19.33
C PHE A 3 6.82 0.86 -18.56
N ASN A 4 8.08 1.14 -18.91
CA ASN A 4 8.87 2.26 -18.40
C ASN A 4 9.98 2.53 -19.42
N PHE A 5 9.92 3.66 -20.12
CA PHE A 5 10.86 3.98 -21.19
C PHE A 5 11.17 5.47 -21.24
N THR A 6 12.31 5.81 -21.85
CA THR A 6 12.74 7.19 -22.08
C THR A 6 12.69 7.54 -23.56
N VAL A 7 12.52 8.82 -23.85
CA VAL A 7 12.61 9.40 -25.19
C VAL A 7 13.47 10.66 -25.07
N ASP A 8 14.52 10.71 -25.88
CA ASP A 8 15.45 11.83 -26.02
C ASP A 8 15.53 12.27 -27.49
N ASN A 9 16.37 13.26 -27.79
CA ASN A 9 16.55 13.81 -29.14
C ASN A 9 15.22 14.23 -29.79
N VAL A 10 14.38 14.90 -29.00
CA VAL A 10 13.05 15.36 -29.40
C VAL A 10 13.13 16.78 -29.94
N LYS A 11 12.19 17.16 -30.82
CA LYS A 11 12.06 18.55 -31.27
C LYS A 11 10.91 19.26 -30.57
N VAL A 12 11.07 20.55 -30.31
CA VAL A 12 9.97 21.38 -29.79
C VAL A 12 8.81 21.34 -30.78
N ASP A 13 7.59 21.25 -30.24
CA ASP A 13 6.33 21.11 -30.97
C ASP A 13 6.19 19.83 -31.80
N GLN A 14 7.16 18.91 -31.74
CA GLN A 14 7.00 17.59 -32.33
C GLN A 14 5.88 16.84 -31.59
N ARG A 15 4.85 16.49 -32.34
CA ARG A 15 3.72 15.69 -31.86
C ARG A 15 3.92 14.24 -32.24
N VAL A 16 3.79 13.36 -31.26
CA VAL A 16 3.89 11.92 -31.44
C VAL A 16 2.68 11.22 -30.83
N ILE A 17 2.35 10.05 -31.36
CA ILE A 17 1.37 9.14 -30.77
C ILE A 17 2.10 7.85 -30.44
N PHE A 18 2.19 7.54 -29.15
CA PHE A 18 2.71 6.25 -28.70
C PHE A 18 1.58 5.23 -28.70
N ASN A 19 1.82 4.05 -29.28
CA ASN A 19 0.85 2.95 -29.35
C ASN A 19 1.41 1.70 -28.66
N MET A 20 0.84 1.32 -27.53
CA MET A 20 1.10 0.06 -26.84
C MET A 20 0.09 -0.99 -27.33
N VAL A 21 0.49 -1.79 -28.32
CA VAL A 21 -0.47 -2.59 -29.14
C VAL A 21 -0.78 -3.99 -28.62
N ASN A 22 -0.15 -4.43 -27.52
CA ASN A 22 -0.22 -5.81 -27.03
C ASN A 22 -0.58 -5.89 -25.54
N ILE A 23 -1.48 -5.04 -25.04
CA ILE A 23 -1.95 -5.13 -23.66
C ILE A 23 -2.81 -6.39 -23.50
N SER A 24 -2.23 -7.39 -22.83
CA SER A 24 -2.83 -8.72 -22.69
C SER A 24 -3.99 -8.82 -21.70
N LYS A 25 -4.11 -7.88 -20.74
CA LYS A 25 -5.15 -7.94 -19.70
C LYS A 25 -6.43 -7.25 -20.18
N SER A 26 -7.49 -8.04 -20.33
CA SER A 26 -8.77 -7.58 -20.89
C SER A 26 -9.54 -6.58 -20.00
N ALA A 27 -9.46 -6.76 -18.69
CA ALA A 27 -9.97 -5.82 -17.69
C ALA A 27 -8.79 -5.15 -16.99
N ASN A 28 -8.78 -3.82 -16.98
CA ASN A 28 -7.82 -3.00 -16.25
C ASN A 28 -8.35 -1.55 -16.11
N LEU A 29 -7.63 -0.74 -15.34
CA LEU A 29 -8.02 0.61 -14.95
C LEU A 29 -7.91 1.65 -16.08
N PHE A 30 -7.29 1.36 -17.23
CA PHE A 30 -7.35 2.27 -18.39
C PHE A 30 -8.80 2.43 -18.88
N ARG A 31 -9.63 1.38 -18.74
CA ARG A 31 -11.08 1.43 -18.99
C ARG A 31 -11.83 2.35 -18.02
N GLN A 32 -11.21 2.68 -16.89
CA GLN A 32 -11.73 3.57 -15.86
C GLN A 32 -10.98 4.90 -15.82
N GLY A 33 -10.33 5.29 -16.92
CA GLY A 33 -9.70 6.61 -17.05
C GLY A 33 -8.31 6.74 -16.42
N MET A 34 -7.67 5.64 -16.02
CA MET A 34 -6.24 5.68 -15.67
C MET A 34 -5.43 6.12 -16.88
N THR A 35 -4.43 6.97 -16.66
CA THR A 35 -3.51 7.44 -17.71
C THR A 35 -2.06 7.14 -17.35
N PRO A 36 -1.15 6.99 -18.34
CA PRO A 36 0.28 6.85 -18.06
C PRO A 36 0.84 8.05 -17.29
N LEU A 37 2.02 7.86 -16.71
CA LEU A 37 2.80 8.94 -16.12
C LEU A 37 3.88 9.42 -17.08
N VAL A 38 4.21 10.70 -16.99
CA VAL A 38 5.33 11.36 -17.66
C VAL A 38 6.12 12.22 -16.68
N LYS A 39 7.43 12.31 -16.88
CA LYS A 39 8.31 13.33 -16.32
C LYS A 39 9.41 13.68 -17.32
N SER A 40 10.18 14.73 -17.06
CA SER A 40 11.38 15.04 -17.84
C SER A 40 12.59 15.34 -16.95
N SER A 41 13.78 15.46 -17.52
CA SER A 41 15.00 15.85 -16.79
C SER A 41 14.84 17.17 -16.04
N SER A 42 14.28 18.21 -16.68
CA SER A 42 14.04 19.50 -16.02
C SER A 42 12.80 19.52 -15.12
N ARG A 43 11.87 18.57 -15.29
CA ARG A 43 10.66 18.40 -14.46
C ARG A 43 10.62 16.99 -13.88
N PRO A 44 11.37 16.73 -12.80
CA PRO A 44 11.57 15.38 -12.30
C PRO A 44 10.34 14.77 -11.60
N LYS A 45 9.30 15.56 -11.35
CA LYS A 45 8.06 15.10 -10.70
C LYS A 45 7.15 14.42 -11.71
N TRP A 46 6.74 13.19 -11.40
CA TRP A 46 5.77 12.43 -12.20
C TRP A 46 4.40 13.11 -12.24
N GLN A 47 3.82 13.16 -13.44
CA GLN A 47 2.48 13.67 -13.68
C GLN A 47 1.70 12.70 -14.58
N ARG A 48 0.40 12.59 -14.36
CA ARG A 48 -0.51 11.84 -15.23
C ARG A 48 -0.65 12.58 -16.56
N ILE A 49 -0.59 11.86 -17.68
CA ILE A 49 -0.96 12.41 -18.98
C ILE A 49 -2.45 12.80 -18.94
N PRO A 50 -2.85 13.96 -19.49
CA PRO A 50 -4.25 14.36 -19.52
C PRO A 50 -5.14 13.32 -20.20
N ARG A 51 -6.34 13.09 -19.66
CA ARG A 51 -7.21 11.97 -20.07
C ARG A 51 -7.65 12.10 -21.53
N GLU A 52 -7.88 13.32 -21.99
CA GLU A 52 -8.23 13.67 -23.36
C GLU A 52 -7.14 13.29 -24.38
N GLN A 53 -5.90 13.07 -23.93
CA GLN A 53 -4.78 12.64 -24.77
C GLN A 53 -4.58 11.12 -24.77
N VAL A 54 -5.42 10.35 -24.05
CA VAL A 54 -5.23 8.91 -23.83
C VAL A 54 -6.44 8.13 -24.31
N PHE A 55 -6.19 7.13 -25.15
CA PHE A 55 -7.20 6.28 -25.78
C PHE A 55 -6.91 4.82 -25.46
N TYR A 56 -7.93 4.09 -25.02
CA TYR A 56 -7.83 2.66 -24.72
C TYR A 56 -8.94 1.89 -25.42
N TYR A 57 -8.59 1.10 -26.43
CA TYR A 57 -9.55 0.49 -27.36
C TYR A 57 -9.07 -0.89 -27.84
N ARG A 58 -9.97 -1.66 -28.47
CA ARG A 58 -9.60 -2.91 -29.16
C ARG A 58 -9.30 -2.59 -30.63
N SER A 59 -8.25 -3.19 -31.18
CA SER A 59 -7.89 -3.03 -32.58
C SER A 59 -7.92 -4.35 -33.34
N ALA A 60 -8.72 -4.42 -34.40
CA ALA A 60 -8.74 -5.56 -35.31
C ALA A 60 -7.38 -5.76 -36.02
N GLN A 61 -6.66 -4.67 -36.31
CA GLN A 61 -5.32 -4.70 -36.91
C GLN A 61 -4.26 -5.30 -35.97
N HIS A 62 -4.54 -5.35 -34.66
CA HIS A 62 -3.65 -5.92 -33.66
C HIS A 62 -4.26 -7.18 -33.03
N GLN A 63 -4.83 -8.06 -33.85
CA GLN A 63 -5.38 -9.36 -33.41
C GLN A 63 -6.45 -9.22 -32.30
N ASN A 64 -7.24 -8.14 -32.34
CA ASN A 64 -8.23 -7.79 -31.32
C ASN A 64 -7.66 -7.60 -29.90
N HIS A 65 -6.34 -7.40 -29.77
CA HIS A 65 -5.72 -6.95 -28.53
C HIS A 65 -6.16 -5.54 -28.16
N TYR A 66 -6.05 -5.23 -26.87
CA TYR A 66 -6.21 -3.86 -26.42
C TYR A 66 -4.97 -3.05 -26.76
N VAL A 67 -5.22 -1.86 -27.29
CA VAL A 67 -4.24 -0.83 -27.59
C VAL A 67 -4.43 0.31 -26.60
N LEU A 68 -3.33 0.73 -25.98
CA LEU A 68 -3.26 2.01 -25.28
C LEU A 68 -2.48 2.98 -26.17
N SER A 69 -3.16 4.04 -26.62
CA SER A 69 -2.56 5.10 -27.39
C SER A 69 -2.55 6.38 -26.58
N PHE A 70 -1.46 7.13 -26.62
CA PHE A 70 -1.45 8.47 -26.04
C PHE A 70 -0.67 9.45 -26.91
N ALA A 71 -1.27 10.62 -27.12
CA ALA A 71 -0.65 11.73 -27.84
C ALA A 71 0.22 12.53 -26.87
N PHE A 72 1.38 12.97 -27.36
CA PHE A 72 2.31 13.78 -26.61
C PHE A 72 2.97 14.82 -27.51
N ALA A 73 3.11 16.05 -27.02
CA ALA A 73 3.82 17.13 -27.67
C ALA A 73 5.05 17.47 -26.81
N PHE A 74 6.23 17.39 -27.41
CA PHE A 74 7.46 17.75 -26.72
C PHE A 74 7.63 19.27 -26.71
N ASP A 75 8.06 19.81 -25.57
CA ASP A 75 8.15 21.24 -25.34
C ASP A 75 9.57 21.72 -25.00
N ARG A 76 10.54 20.79 -24.86
CA ARG A 76 11.95 21.08 -24.58
C ARG A 76 12.85 20.05 -25.27
N GLU A 77 13.76 20.50 -26.15
CA GLU A 77 14.66 19.60 -26.90
C GLU A 77 15.78 19.01 -26.03
N ASP A 78 16.27 19.80 -25.07
CA ASP A 78 17.33 19.37 -24.13
C ASP A 78 16.82 18.40 -23.05
N ASP A 79 15.51 18.14 -23.01
CA ASP A 79 14.92 17.27 -22.01
C ASP A 79 14.87 15.80 -22.47
N VAL A 80 15.19 14.89 -21.54
CA VAL A 80 14.86 13.47 -21.67
C VAL A 80 13.52 13.22 -20.99
N TYR A 81 12.53 12.75 -21.74
CA TYR A 81 11.20 12.44 -21.23
C TYR A 81 11.14 10.97 -20.83
N GLN A 82 10.54 10.67 -19.68
CA GLN A 82 10.32 9.30 -19.22
C GLN A 82 8.82 9.04 -19.05
N PHE A 83 8.37 7.90 -19.57
CA PHE A 83 6.98 7.46 -19.51
C PHE A 83 6.86 6.14 -18.76
N ALA A 84 5.84 5.98 -17.92
CA ALA A 84 5.63 4.76 -17.14
C ALA A 84 4.15 4.43 -16.91
N LEU A 85 3.86 3.14 -16.67
CA LEU A 85 2.52 2.66 -16.33
C LEU A 85 2.00 3.29 -15.02
N THR A 86 2.86 3.34 -14.02
CA THR A 86 2.65 3.95 -12.69
C THR A 86 4.01 4.30 -12.10
N TYR A 87 4.07 4.91 -10.92
CA TYR A 87 5.29 5.45 -10.33
C TYR A 87 6.37 4.34 -10.22
N PRO A 88 7.49 4.43 -10.95
CA PRO A 88 8.54 3.43 -10.86
C PRO A 88 9.22 3.47 -9.49
N TYR A 89 9.48 2.28 -8.94
CA TYR A 89 10.27 2.12 -7.72
C TYR A 89 11.37 1.09 -8.02
N SER A 90 12.55 1.61 -8.36
CA SER A 90 13.70 0.82 -8.81
C SER A 90 14.41 0.12 -7.65
N TYR A 91 15.20 -0.91 -7.99
CA TYR A 91 16.03 -1.60 -7.00
C TYR A 91 17.08 -0.67 -6.37
N THR A 92 17.65 0.27 -7.13
CA THR A 92 18.58 1.27 -6.61
C THR A 92 17.90 2.24 -5.63
N ARG A 93 16.69 2.71 -5.94
CA ARG A 93 15.91 3.55 -5.00
C ARG A 93 15.59 2.78 -3.72
N TYR A 94 15.28 1.49 -3.85
CA TYR A 94 15.07 0.58 -2.72
C TYR A 94 16.32 0.48 -1.83
N LEU A 95 17.48 0.18 -2.40
CA LEU A 95 18.72 0.08 -1.62
C LEU A 95 19.05 1.41 -0.94
N GLY A 96 19.00 2.53 -1.67
CA GLY A 96 19.24 3.86 -1.09
C GLY A 96 18.23 4.24 0.00
N HIS A 97 16.97 3.80 -0.10
CA HIS A 97 16.00 3.96 0.99
C HIS A 97 16.43 3.17 2.23
N LEU A 98 16.82 1.90 2.08
CA LEU A 98 17.27 1.08 3.20
C LEU A 98 18.57 1.57 3.83
N ASP A 99 19.51 2.06 3.03
CA ASP A 99 20.77 2.65 3.52
C ASP A 99 20.48 3.88 4.39
N ASN A 100 19.56 4.75 3.95
CA ASN A 100 19.13 5.90 4.74
C ASN A 100 18.36 5.50 6.00
N LEU A 101 17.44 4.53 5.89
CA LEU A 101 16.61 4.05 7.01
C LEU A 101 17.44 3.36 8.10
N CYS A 102 18.49 2.65 7.71
CA CYS A 102 19.32 1.82 8.61
C CYS A 102 20.68 2.45 8.94
N GLY A 103 21.03 3.59 8.35
CA GLY A 103 22.32 4.26 8.58
C GLY A 103 22.53 4.80 10.00
N ARG A 104 21.46 4.88 10.83
CA ARG A 104 21.52 5.20 12.26
C ARG A 104 20.64 4.20 13.04
N PRO A 105 21.14 3.00 13.35
CA PRO A 105 20.33 1.90 13.85
C PRO A 105 20.01 2.08 15.34
N LEU A 106 19.02 2.93 15.64
CA LEU A 106 18.42 3.01 16.98
C LEU A 106 17.32 1.95 17.17
N TYR A 107 16.59 1.67 16.08
CA TYR A 107 15.39 0.82 16.12
C TYR A 107 15.32 -0.15 14.94
N THR A 108 16.35 -0.20 14.11
CA THR A 108 16.36 -0.93 12.84
C THR A 108 17.52 -1.91 12.79
N LYS A 109 17.23 -3.14 12.37
CA LYS A 109 18.25 -4.13 12.00
C LYS A 109 17.99 -4.58 10.58
N ARG A 110 19.01 -4.46 9.72
CA ARG A 110 18.98 -4.94 8.33
C ARG A 110 19.79 -6.22 8.23
N GLU A 111 19.18 -7.25 7.65
CA GLU A 111 19.78 -8.55 7.41
C GLU A 111 19.48 -9.00 5.98
N THR A 112 20.43 -9.61 5.29
CA THR A 112 20.14 -10.26 4.01
C THR A 112 19.44 -11.59 4.29
N LEU A 113 18.16 -11.69 3.93
CA LEU A 113 17.34 -12.90 4.11
C LEU A 113 17.70 -13.98 3.10
N ALA A 114 17.95 -13.57 1.86
CA ALA A 114 18.30 -14.45 0.76
C ALA A 114 18.97 -13.67 -0.38
N GLU A 115 19.53 -14.41 -1.31
CA GLU A 115 19.84 -13.92 -2.65
C GLU A 115 18.78 -14.41 -3.63
N SER A 116 18.43 -13.57 -4.61
CA SER A 116 17.64 -13.98 -5.77
C SER A 116 18.45 -14.89 -6.71
N ILE A 117 17.81 -15.39 -7.78
CA ILE A 117 18.48 -16.22 -8.79
C ILE A 117 19.65 -15.46 -9.42
N GLN A 118 19.48 -14.16 -9.70
CA GLN A 118 20.55 -13.31 -10.23
C GLN A 118 21.36 -12.62 -9.13
N LYS A 119 21.42 -13.21 -7.92
CA LYS A 119 22.31 -12.76 -6.85
C LYS A 119 22.04 -11.34 -6.33
N ARG A 120 20.79 -10.87 -6.39
CA ARG A 120 20.38 -9.62 -5.74
C ARG A 120 19.92 -9.92 -4.32
N SER A 121 20.38 -9.10 -3.38
CA SER A 121 19.98 -9.21 -1.97
C SER A 121 18.48 -8.97 -1.81
N VAL A 122 17.85 -9.88 -1.08
CA VAL A 122 16.51 -9.73 -0.51
C VAL A 122 16.70 -9.42 0.97
N GLU A 123 16.39 -8.19 1.37
CA GLU A 123 16.64 -7.72 2.73
C GLU A 123 15.43 -7.97 3.64
N LEU A 124 15.72 -8.37 4.87
CA LEU A 124 14.82 -8.37 6.01
C LEU A 124 15.16 -7.16 6.89
N ILE A 125 14.17 -6.30 7.13
CA ILE A 125 14.26 -5.17 8.04
C ILE A 125 13.46 -5.51 9.30
N THR A 126 14.14 -5.50 10.44
CA THR A 126 13.50 -5.60 11.75
C THR A 126 13.34 -4.20 12.32
N ILE A 127 12.12 -3.82 12.74
CA ILE A 127 11.86 -2.56 13.45
C ILE A 127 11.23 -2.86 14.82
N THR A 128 11.93 -2.52 15.89
CA THR A 128 11.49 -2.70 17.28
C THR A 128 12.35 -1.83 18.22
N SER A 129 11.94 -1.66 19.48
CA SER A 129 12.80 -1.05 20.49
C SER A 129 13.87 -2.04 20.95
N ASP A 130 15.06 -1.53 21.24
CA ASP A 130 16.21 -2.29 21.77
C ASP A 130 16.05 -2.61 23.28
N LEU A 131 14.81 -2.73 23.75
CA LEU A 131 14.56 -3.06 25.14
C LEU A 131 14.99 -4.52 25.35
N GLU A 132 16.11 -4.68 26.03
CA GLU A 132 16.54 -5.89 26.75
C GLU A 132 15.50 -6.36 27.79
N ASP A 133 14.41 -5.60 27.97
CA ASP A 133 13.25 -5.93 28.78
C ASP A 133 12.53 -7.15 28.17
N THR A 134 13.04 -8.34 28.51
CA THR A 134 12.48 -9.65 28.15
C THR A 134 11.15 -9.93 28.84
N GLU A 135 10.73 -9.11 29.80
CA GLU A 135 9.51 -9.35 30.57
C GLU A 135 8.24 -8.86 29.88
N ARG A 136 8.34 -7.90 28.95
CA ARG A 136 7.15 -7.38 28.26
C ARG A 136 6.69 -8.32 27.13
N PRO A 137 5.39 -8.71 27.11
CA PRO A 137 4.86 -9.51 26.01
C PRO A 137 4.91 -8.72 24.70
N ARG A 138 5.53 -9.31 23.67
CA ARG A 138 5.62 -8.73 22.33
C ARG A 138 4.99 -9.65 21.28
N LYS A 139 4.43 -9.05 20.23
CA LYS A 139 3.93 -9.77 19.05
C LYS A 139 4.82 -9.49 17.83
N VAL A 140 4.91 -10.46 16.93
CA VAL A 140 5.60 -10.28 15.65
C VAL A 140 4.60 -10.05 14.53
N VAL A 141 4.84 -9.01 13.73
CA VAL A 141 4.12 -8.74 12.48
C VAL A 141 5.09 -8.87 11.33
N VAL A 142 4.75 -9.69 10.34
CA VAL A 142 5.54 -9.84 9.11
C VAL A 142 4.86 -9.08 7.97
N VAL A 143 5.63 -8.27 7.23
CA VAL A 143 5.13 -7.56 6.06
C VAL A 143 5.98 -7.94 4.85
N LEU A 144 5.33 -8.44 3.81
CA LEU A 144 5.90 -8.84 2.53
C LEU A 144 5.43 -7.83 1.47
N ALA A 145 6.31 -7.45 0.55
CA ALA A 145 5.94 -6.56 -0.56
C ALA A 145 6.69 -6.90 -1.86
N ARG A 146 6.15 -6.42 -2.98
CA ARG A 146 6.71 -6.59 -4.34
C ARG A 146 7.04 -8.03 -4.70
N VAL A 147 6.15 -8.97 -4.38
CA VAL A 147 6.23 -10.33 -4.93
C VAL A 147 5.99 -10.31 -6.46
N HIS A 148 5.06 -9.47 -6.92
CA HIS A 148 4.92 -9.13 -8.34
C HIS A 148 5.73 -7.85 -8.65
N PRO A 149 6.65 -7.89 -9.63
CA PRO A 149 7.56 -6.76 -9.83
C PRO A 149 6.91 -5.49 -10.36
N GLY A 150 5.90 -5.59 -11.21
CA GLY A 150 5.21 -4.43 -11.80
C GLY A 150 4.26 -3.71 -10.83
N GLU A 151 4.11 -4.23 -9.61
CA GLU A 151 3.23 -3.68 -8.58
C GLU A 151 3.94 -2.66 -7.69
N SER A 152 4.63 -1.69 -8.33
CA SER A 152 5.43 -0.69 -7.63
C SER A 152 4.71 0.13 -6.55
N PRO A 153 3.39 0.42 -6.63
CA PRO A 153 2.68 1.08 -5.52
C PRO A 153 2.86 0.39 -4.16
N SER A 154 2.96 -0.95 -4.14
CA SER A 154 3.21 -1.70 -2.89
C SER A 154 4.53 -1.31 -2.21
N SER A 155 5.57 -0.92 -2.97
CA SER A 155 6.83 -0.42 -2.39
C SER A 155 6.64 0.92 -1.70
N PHE A 156 5.84 1.83 -2.28
CA PHE A 156 5.56 3.11 -1.64
C PHE A 156 4.76 2.93 -0.35
N VAL A 157 3.77 2.02 -0.34
CA VAL A 157 3.04 1.68 0.89
C VAL A 157 3.99 1.10 1.95
N CYS A 158 4.84 0.14 1.55
CA CYS A 158 5.81 -0.49 2.44
C CYS A 158 6.82 0.53 3.01
N GLN A 159 7.35 1.41 2.17
CA GLN A 159 8.24 2.49 2.60
C GLN A 159 7.52 3.45 3.56
N GLY A 160 6.28 3.88 3.26
CA GLY A 160 5.53 4.78 4.13
C GLY A 160 5.25 4.19 5.51
N LEU A 161 5.06 2.86 5.59
CA LEU A 161 4.95 2.13 6.84
C LEU A 161 6.29 2.15 7.61
N MET A 162 7.40 1.77 6.95
CA MET A 162 8.73 1.76 7.56
C MET A 162 9.14 3.14 8.07
N ASP A 163 8.98 4.18 7.25
CA ASP A 163 9.33 5.57 7.59
C ASP A 163 8.54 6.07 8.81
N PHE A 164 7.26 5.68 8.92
CA PHE A 164 6.47 5.99 10.12
C PHE A 164 6.96 5.23 11.34
N LEU A 165 7.19 3.92 11.21
CA LEU A 165 7.61 3.06 12.30
C LEU A 165 8.98 3.40 12.87
N VAL A 166 9.85 4.10 12.14
CA VAL A 166 11.13 4.61 12.68
C VAL A 166 11.04 6.05 13.20
N SER A 167 9.96 6.77 12.89
CA SER A 167 9.82 8.17 13.25
C SER A 167 9.71 8.41 14.76
N ALA A 168 9.85 9.67 15.16
CA ALA A 168 9.61 10.13 16.52
C ALA A 168 8.11 10.24 16.88
N HIS A 169 7.20 9.79 16.02
CA HIS A 169 5.77 9.87 16.30
C HIS A 169 5.41 9.00 17.53
N PRO A 170 4.59 9.50 18.48
CA PRO A 170 4.26 8.75 19.71
C PRO A 170 3.67 7.36 19.44
N ILE A 171 2.77 7.23 18.46
CA ILE A 171 2.25 5.92 18.03
C ILE A 171 3.39 4.99 17.60
N ALA A 172 4.39 5.48 16.85
CA ALA A 172 5.49 4.65 16.39
C ALA A 172 6.37 4.20 17.57
N GLN A 173 6.62 5.07 18.55
CA GLN A 173 7.33 4.72 19.78
C GLN A 173 6.63 3.58 20.53
N VAL A 174 5.33 3.72 20.80
CA VAL A 174 4.54 2.67 21.46
C VAL A 174 4.55 1.39 20.65
N LEU A 175 4.31 1.45 19.33
CA LEU A 175 4.34 0.26 18.49
C LEU A 175 5.68 -0.49 18.57
N ARG A 176 6.81 0.22 18.57
CA ARG A 176 8.14 -0.40 18.66
C ARG A 176 8.36 -1.16 19.97
N GLU A 177 7.71 -0.73 21.06
CA GLU A 177 7.81 -1.37 22.38
C GLU A 177 7.02 -2.68 22.50
N TYR A 178 5.89 -2.79 21.79
CA TYR A 178 4.97 -3.93 21.91
C TYR A 178 4.99 -4.86 20.68
N VAL A 179 5.48 -4.37 19.54
CA VAL A 179 5.42 -5.07 18.25
C VAL A 179 6.79 -5.10 17.60
N ILE A 180 7.20 -6.29 17.19
CA ILE A 180 8.39 -6.53 16.38
C ILE A 180 7.94 -6.62 14.92
N PHE A 181 8.28 -5.62 14.12
CA PHE A 181 7.98 -5.66 12.68
C PHE A 181 9.14 -6.34 11.94
N LYS A 182 8.83 -7.39 11.18
CA LYS A 182 9.75 -8.10 10.29
C LYS A 182 9.32 -7.86 8.85
N ILE A 183 10.03 -7.02 8.12
CA ILE A 183 9.58 -6.49 6.83
C ILE A 183 10.53 -6.99 5.73
N VAL A 184 9.97 -7.62 4.69
CA VAL A 184 10.68 -7.96 3.45
C VAL A 184 10.14 -7.05 2.35
N PRO A 185 10.76 -5.88 2.09
CA PRO A 185 10.15 -4.85 1.26
C PRO A 185 10.16 -5.17 -0.25
N MET A 186 10.97 -6.15 -0.67
CA MET A 186 11.05 -6.57 -2.07
C MET A 186 11.38 -8.05 -2.22
N LEU A 187 10.35 -8.87 -2.46
CA LEU A 187 10.50 -10.33 -2.64
C LEU A 187 11.04 -10.75 -4.02
N ASN A 188 10.91 -9.91 -5.05
CA ASN A 188 11.28 -10.25 -6.42
C ASN A 188 12.19 -9.19 -7.07
N PRO A 189 13.41 -8.97 -6.54
CA PRO A 189 14.30 -7.92 -7.05
C PRO A 189 14.74 -8.16 -8.50
N ASP A 190 14.87 -9.40 -8.94
CA ASP A 190 15.24 -9.73 -10.33
C ASP A 190 14.17 -9.28 -11.32
N GLY A 191 12.91 -9.63 -11.06
CA GLY A 191 11.82 -9.18 -11.90
C GLY A 191 11.67 -7.66 -11.89
N VAL A 192 12.02 -6.99 -10.80
CA VAL A 192 11.98 -5.51 -10.71
C VAL A 192 13.05 -4.91 -11.59
N PHE A 193 14.28 -5.43 -11.51
CA PHE A 193 15.39 -4.98 -12.33
C PHE A 193 15.12 -5.18 -13.83
N LEU A 194 14.55 -6.33 -14.21
CA LEU A 194 14.26 -6.68 -15.60
C LEU A 194 13.02 -5.97 -16.18
N GLY A 195 12.24 -5.26 -15.36
CA GLY A 195 10.99 -4.63 -15.81
C GLY A 195 9.86 -5.63 -16.09
N ASN A 196 9.84 -6.76 -15.39
CA ASN A 196 8.73 -7.71 -15.48
C ASN A 196 7.46 -7.12 -14.85
N TYR A 197 6.29 -7.56 -15.31
CA TYR A 197 5.03 -7.20 -14.64
C TYR A 197 4.71 -8.13 -13.47
N ARG A 198 4.79 -9.45 -13.68
CA ARG A 198 4.27 -10.45 -12.74
C ARG A 198 5.28 -11.53 -12.35
N SER A 199 6.18 -11.87 -13.25
CA SER A 199 7.03 -13.04 -13.15
C SER A 199 8.43 -12.78 -12.62
N THR A 200 9.08 -13.82 -12.12
CA THR A 200 10.53 -13.89 -11.92
C THR A 200 11.30 -13.90 -13.24
N VAL A 201 12.63 -13.92 -13.17
CA VAL A 201 13.52 -14.15 -14.33
C VAL A 201 13.23 -15.48 -15.04
N MET A 202 12.70 -16.49 -14.34
CA MET A 202 12.32 -17.78 -14.91
C MET A 202 10.89 -17.81 -15.47
N GLY A 203 10.19 -16.67 -15.53
CA GLY A 203 8.82 -16.61 -16.04
C GLY A 203 7.74 -17.09 -15.06
N LEU A 204 8.07 -17.30 -13.79
CA LEU A 204 7.16 -17.86 -12.79
C LEU A 204 6.48 -16.79 -11.93
N ASP A 205 5.22 -17.01 -11.58
CA ASP A 205 4.47 -16.18 -10.63
C ASP A 205 4.74 -16.66 -9.19
N LEU A 206 5.56 -15.92 -8.44
CA LEU A 206 5.89 -16.27 -7.05
C LEU A 206 4.64 -16.40 -6.17
N ASN A 207 3.61 -15.57 -6.37
CA ASN A 207 2.38 -15.64 -5.58
C ASN A 207 1.40 -16.71 -6.10
N ARG A 208 1.90 -17.68 -6.88
CA ARG A 208 1.25 -18.96 -7.20
C ARG A 208 2.11 -20.17 -6.83
N SER A 209 3.30 -19.94 -6.29
CA SER A 209 4.29 -20.99 -6.02
C SER A 209 4.48 -21.31 -4.53
N TRP A 210 3.78 -20.65 -3.61
CA TRP A 210 3.98 -20.84 -2.16
C TRP A 210 3.79 -22.30 -1.71
N ASN A 211 2.85 -23.03 -2.32
CA ASN A 211 2.59 -24.43 -2.04
C ASN A 211 3.52 -25.42 -2.78
N ARG A 212 4.43 -24.92 -3.62
CA ARG A 212 5.37 -25.70 -4.46
C ARG A 212 6.76 -25.05 -4.50
N ILE A 213 7.22 -24.60 -3.33
CA ILE A 213 8.52 -23.93 -3.20
C ILE A 213 9.64 -24.92 -3.52
N SER A 214 10.63 -24.43 -4.27
CA SER A 214 11.89 -25.12 -4.56
C SER A 214 13.01 -24.15 -4.23
N GLU A 215 14.02 -24.58 -3.49
CA GLU A 215 15.15 -23.73 -3.07
C GLU A 215 15.89 -23.15 -4.29
N TRP A 216 16.01 -23.92 -5.37
CA TRP A 216 16.74 -23.53 -6.58
C TRP A 216 16.00 -22.50 -7.44
N ILE A 217 14.67 -22.60 -7.52
CA ILE A 217 13.84 -21.79 -8.42
C ILE A 217 13.12 -20.66 -7.67
N HIS A 218 12.92 -20.83 -6.37
CA HIS A 218 12.22 -19.91 -5.48
C HIS A 218 13.04 -19.62 -4.20
N PRO A 219 14.33 -19.26 -4.30
CA PRO A 219 15.18 -19.06 -3.12
C PRO A 219 14.59 -18.01 -2.16
N THR A 220 13.97 -16.96 -2.69
CA THR A 220 13.35 -15.88 -1.91
C THR A 220 12.11 -16.36 -1.12
N LEU A 221 11.27 -17.22 -1.71
CA LEU A 221 10.14 -17.82 -1.01
C LEU A 221 10.58 -18.87 0.01
N PHE A 222 11.62 -19.66 -0.32
CA PHE A 222 12.18 -20.66 0.58
C PHE A 222 12.68 -20.01 1.87
N ALA A 223 13.53 -18.98 1.76
CA ALA A 223 14.03 -18.26 2.92
C ALA A 223 12.91 -17.56 3.72
N THR A 224 11.95 -16.95 3.03
CA THR A 224 10.81 -16.29 3.68
C THR A 224 9.93 -17.29 4.44
N ARG A 225 9.65 -18.46 3.86
CA ARG A 225 8.93 -19.53 4.54
C ARG A 225 9.70 -20.03 5.77
N SER A 226 11.01 -20.24 5.65
CA SER A 226 11.86 -20.67 6.77
C SER A 226 11.87 -19.65 7.91
N LEU A 227 11.95 -18.35 7.59
CA LEU A 227 11.79 -17.26 8.55
C LEU A 227 10.43 -17.33 9.26
N LEU A 228 9.33 -17.42 8.50
CA LEU A 228 7.98 -17.48 9.07
C LEU A 228 7.79 -18.69 9.99
N MET A 229 8.26 -19.87 9.58
CA MET A 229 8.20 -21.08 10.41
C MET A 229 9.06 -20.97 11.67
N SER A 230 10.20 -20.28 11.61
CA SER A 230 11.04 -20.02 12.79
C SER A 230 10.34 -19.08 13.76
N LEU A 231 9.73 -18.00 13.27
CA LEU A 231 8.98 -17.05 14.08
C LEU A 231 7.74 -17.69 14.73
N ASP A 232 7.00 -18.52 13.99
CA ASP A 232 5.79 -19.19 14.49
C ASP A 232 6.10 -20.24 15.59
N LYS A 233 7.30 -20.84 15.57
CA LYS A 233 7.77 -21.73 16.63
C LYS A 233 8.12 -21.00 17.92
N ASN A 234 8.46 -19.72 17.87
CA ASN A 234 8.85 -18.96 19.06
C ASN A 234 7.61 -18.55 19.89
N SER A 235 7.42 -19.22 21.03
CA SER A 235 6.30 -18.92 21.94
C SER A 235 6.48 -17.66 22.79
N GLN A 236 7.71 -17.14 22.94
CA GLN A 236 7.97 -15.92 23.71
C GLN A 236 7.51 -14.67 22.96
N THR A 237 7.71 -14.66 21.64
CA THR A 237 7.28 -13.57 20.76
C THR A 237 6.42 -14.15 19.63
N PRO A 238 5.16 -14.51 19.90
CA PRO A 238 4.34 -15.20 18.93
C PRO A 238 4.08 -14.34 17.70
N LEU A 239 4.18 -14.98 16.52
CA LEU A 239 3.77 -14.43 15.25
C LEU A 239 2.25 -14.18 15.28
N ASP A 240 1.83 -12.97 14.96
CA ASP A 240 0.42 -12.58 15.03
C ASP A 240 -0.20 -12.39 13.65
N CYS A 241 0.56 -11.77 12.75
CA CYS A 241 0.05 -11.45 11.42
C CYS A 241 1.13 -11.47 10.33
N VAL A 242 0.74 -11.89 9.13
CA VAL A 242 1.50 -11.75 7.88
C VAL A 242 0.69 -10.91 6.88
N LEU A 243 1.24 -9.79 6.44
CA LEU A 243 0.67 -8.94 5.40
C LEU A 243 1.43 -9.12 4.09
N ASP A 244 0.72 -9.35 2.98
CA ASP A 244 1.26 -9.38 1.62
C ASP A 244 0.76 -8.16 0.84
N LEU A 245 1.62 -7.16 0.65
CA LEU A 245 1.28 -5.90 0.01
C LEU A 245 1.37 -6.00 -1.52
N HIS A 246 0.26 -5.66 -2.17
CA HIS A 246 0.04 -5.77 -3.60
C HIS A 246 -0.48 -4.48 -4.22
N ALA A 247 -0.42 -4.40 -5.56
CA ALA A 247 -1.08 -3.34 -6.30
C ALA A 247 -2.02 -3.91 -7.37
N HIS A 248 -3.23 -3.35 -7.45
CA HIS A 248 -4.28 -3.87 -8.30
C HIS A 248 -4.47 -3.02 -9.57
N THR A 249 -4.48 -3.68 -10.73
CA THR A 249 -4.64 -3.00 -12.03
C THR A 249 -6.08 -2.87 -12.49
N ASN A 250 -7.05 -3.43 -11.76
CA ASN A 250 -8.45 -3.52 -12.22
C ASN A 250 -9.46 -2.82 -11.32
N ALA A 251 -9.09 -2.57 -10.07
CA ALA A 251 -9.99 -2.10 -9.03
C ALA A 251 -9.43 -0.83 -8.40
N THR A 252 -10.33 0.06 -8.00
CA THR A 252 -10.01 1.32 -7.33
C THR A 252 -9.94 1.15 -5.82
N GLY A 253 -9.33 2.10 -5.14
CA GLY A 253 -9.24 2.11 -3.68
C GLY A 253 -8.22 1.14 -3.09
N VAL A 254 -8.29 1.00 -1.78
CA VAL A 254 -7.59 0.02 -0.95
C VAL A 254 -8.59 -1.03 -0.50
N PHE A 255 -8.20 -2.29 -0.53
CA PHE A 255 -9.06 -3.36 -0.04
C PHE A 255 -8.23 -4.55 0.42
N VAL A 256 -8.87 -5.45 1.16
CA VAL A 256 -8.20 -6.63 1.71
C VAL A 256 -8.79 -7.90 1.10
N TYR A 257 -7.91 -8.81 0.73
CA TYR A 257 -8.27 -10.20 0.53
C TYR A 257 -7.87 -11.00 1.76
N GLY A 258 -8.86 -11.66 2.36
CA GLY A 258 -8.75 -12.53 3.53
C GLY A 258 -9.24 -13.95 3.22
N SER A 259 -9.00 -14.87 4.15
CA SER A 259 -9.58 -16.23 4.08
C SER A 259 -10.91 -16.29 4.82
N THR A 260 -11.82 -17.14 4.33
CA THR A 260 -12.95 -17.56 5.16
C THR A 260 -12.54 -18.75 6.02
N TYR A 261 -13.16 -18.92 7.19
CA TYR A 261 -12.89 -19.98 8.14
C TYR A 261 -14.22 -20.54 8.66
N GLU A 262 -14.25 -21.84 8.94
CA GLU A 262 -15.42 -22.47 9.57
C GLU A 262 -15.54 -22.09 11.05
N ASP A 263 -14.40 -21.97 11.74
CA ASP A 263 -14.36 -21.49 13.12
C ASP A 263 -14.74 -20.00 13.20
N VAL A 264 -15.86 -19.73 13.88
CA VAL A 264 -16.45 -18.40 14.01
C VAL A 264 -15.49 -17.44 14.71
N TYR A 265 -14.82 -17.87 15.78
CA TYR A 265 -13.91 -17.01 16.56
C TYR A 265 -12.66 -16.62 15.76
N ARG A 266 -12.12 -17.53 14.94
CA ARG A 266 -11.04 -17.25 13.99
C ARG A 266 -11.51 -16.27 12.94
N TYR A 267 -12.70 -16.47 12.36
CA TYR A 267 -13.25 -15.54 11.39
C TYR A 267 -13.48 -14.14 11.97
N GLU A 268 -14.06 -14.03 13.16
CA GLU A 268 -14.29 -12.75 13.84
C GLU A 268 -12.99 -12.00 14.12
N ARG A 269 -11.94 -12.69 14.57
CA ARG A 269 -10.60 -12.10 14.73
C ARG A 269 -10.01 -11.66 13.39
N HIS A 270 -10.21 -12.45 12.33
CA HIS A 270 -9.67 -12.18 11.00
C HIS A 270 -10.26 -10.93 10.34
N ILE A 271 -11.51 -10.56 10.66
CA ILE A 271 -12.14 -9.38 10.06
C ILE A 271 -11.84 -8.08 10.81
N VAL A 272 -11.17 -8.13 11.97
CA VAL A 272 -10.90 -6.92 12.78
C VAL A 272 -9.97 -5.96 12.07
N LEU A 273 -8.79 -6.43 11.61
CA LEU A 273 -7.81 -5.56 10.96
C LEU A 273 -8.38 -4.87 9.70
N PRO A 274 -9.06 -5.57 8.77
CA PRO A 274 -9.68 -4.93 7.63
C PRO A 274 -10.78 -3.92 7.99
N LYS A 275 -11.58 -4.19 9.04
CA LYS A 275 -12.58 -3.24 9.55
C LYS A 275 -11.95 -1.97 10.08
N LEU A 276 -10.85 -2.09 10.84
CA LEU A 276 -10.09 -0.94 11.33
C LEU A 276 -9.47 -0.17 10.17
N LEU A 277 -8.90 -0.86 9.18
CA LEU A 277 -8.37 -0.19 7.99
C LEU A 277 -9.44 0.60 7.26
N ALA A 278 -10.67 0.08 7.14
CA ALA A 278 -11.79 0.79 6.55
C ALA A 278 -12.21 2.08 7.31
N GLN A 279 -11.90 2.17 8.60
CA GLN A 279 -12.17 3.36 9.42
C GLN A 279 -11.07 4.42 9.29
N HIS A 280 -9.81 4.00 9.09
CA HIS A 280 -8.65 4.90 9.03
C HIS A 280 -8.27 5.33 7.61
N ALA A 281 -8.68 4.58 6.59
CA ALA A 281 -8.33 4.82 5.20
C ALA A 281 -9.54 5.41 4.45
N GLU A 282 -9.48 6.70 4.11
CA GLU A 282 -10.53 7.38 3.31
C GLU A 282 -10.72 6.77 1.92
N ASP A 283 -9.71 6.04 1.46
CA ASP A 283 -9.60 5.38 0.16
C ASP A 283 -9.94 3.88 0.23
N TYR A 284 -10.44 3.39 1.37
CA TYR A 284 -10.89 2.01 1.51
C TYR A 284 -12.16 1.72 0.70
N GLU A 285 -12.12 0.66 -0.10
CA GLU A 285 -13.22 0.22 -0.94
C GLU A 285 -13.76 -1.13 -0.46
N LEU A 286 -14.84 -1.07 0.32
CA LEU A 286 -15.46 -2.27 0.90
C LEU A 286 -15.95 -3.23 -0.18
N GLY A 287 -16.47 -2.73 -1.30
CA GLY A 287 -17.00 -3.55 -2.39
C GLY A 287 -15.95 -4.45 -3.05
N ASN A 288 -14.67 -4.12 -2.91
CA ASN A 288 -13.55 -4.93 -3.42
C ASN A 288 -12.96 -5.86 -2.36
N THR A 289 -13.32 -5.72 -1.08
CA THR A 289 -12.83 -6.59 -0.01
C THR A 289 -13.46 -7.97 -0.12
N MET A 290 -12.68 -9.04 0.02
CA MET A 290 -13.19 -10.39 -0.13
C MET A 290 -12.59 -11.38 0.87
N TYR A 291 -13.42 -12.32 1.31
CA TYR A 291 -13.00 -13.46 2.13
C TYR A 291 -13.39 -14.75 1.43
N ASN A 292 -12.42 -15.56 1.04
CA ASN A 292 -12.70 -16.81 0.31
C ASN A 292 -11.66 -17.92 0.56
N GLN A 293 -12.00 -19.10 0.07
CA GLN A 293 -11.17 -20.30 0.07
C GLN A 293 -10.93 -20.86 -1.34
N ASP A 294 -10.90 -20.00 -2.37
CA ASP A 294 -10.72 -20.42 -3.77
C ASP A 294 -9.48 -21.32 -3.96
N HIS A 295 -9.69 -22.53 -4.49
CA HIS A 295 -8.64 -23.52 -4.74
C HIS A 295 -7.59 -23.00 -5.73
N ASN A 296 -7.97 -22.16 -6.69
CA ASN A 296 -7.03 -21.54 -7.63
C ASN A 296 -6.08 -20.54 -6.96
N LYS A 297 -6.39 -20.15 -5.71
CA LYS A 297 -5.54 -19.27 -4.90
C LYS A 297 -4.74 -20.05 -3.85
N ALA A 298 -4.80 -21.38 -3.80
CA ALA A 298 -4.08 -22.17 -2.80
C ALA A 298 -2.55 -21.92 -2.78
N GLY A 299 -1.97 -21.53 -3.92
CA GLY A 299 -0.56 -21.17 -4.04
C GLY A 299 -0.21 -19.72 -3.70
N THR A 300 -1.15 -18.90 -3.22
CA THR A 300 -0.85 -17.54 -2.74
C THR A 300 -0.33 -17.54 -1.31
N ALA A 301 0.42 -16.51 -0.92
CA ALA A 301 0.93 -16.33 0.44
C ALA A 301 -0.21 -16.44 1.46
N ARG A 302 -1.26 -15.65 1.25
CA ARG A 302 -2.44 -15.63 2.13
C ARG A 302 -3.03 -17.02 2.37
N ARG A 303 -3.22 -17.83 1.32
CA ARG A 303 -3.87 -19.14 1.45
C ARG A 303 -2.92 -20.20 2.01
N TYR A 304 -1.71 -20.26 1.47
CA TYR A 304 -0.72 -21.27 1.87
C TYR A 304 -0.25 -21.05 3.30
N LEU A 305 0.09 -19.81 3.68
CA LEU A 305 0.60 -19.51 5.03
C LEU A 305 -0.45 -19.80 6.10
N CYS A 306 -1.73 -19.52 5.84
CA CYS A 306 -2.83 -19.91 6.74
C CYS A 306 -2.96 -21.42 6.99
N SER A 307 -2.42 -22.26 6.09
CA SER A 307 -2.46 -23.72 6.24
C SER A 307 -1.24 -24.31 6.94
N ILE A 308 -0.14 -23.56 7.08
CA ILE A 308 1.10 -24.07 7.68
C ILE A 308 1.48 -23.39 8.99
N LEU A 309 0.96 -22.19 9.26
CA LEU A 309 1.18 -21.44 10.50
C LEU A 309 0.08 -21.77 11.51
N LYS A 310 0.33 -21.48 12.81
CA LYS A 310 -0.66 -21.66 13.86
C LYS A 310 -1.96 -20.90 13.56
N GLU A 311 -3.10 -21.43 14.04
CA GLU A 311 -4.43 -20.93 13.69
C GLU A 311 -4.69 -19.46 14.05
N HIS A 312 -4.02 -18.95 15.09
CA HIS A 312 -4.13 -17.57 15.51
C HIS A 312 -3.39 -16.58 14.59
N VAL A 313 -2.53 -17.07 13.70
CA VAL A 313 -1.79 -16.22 12.76
C VAL A 313 -2.71 -15.80 11.61
N ASN A 314 -2.95 -14.50 11.51
CA ASN A 314 -3.74 -13.93 10.44
C ASN A 314 -2.88 -13.62 9.21
N CYS A 315 -3.28 -14.10 8.03
CA CYS A 315 -2.61 -13.74 6.78
C CYS A 315 -3.54 -12.95 5.86
N TYR A 316 -3.09 -11.82 5.32
CA TYR A 316 -3.87 -10.97 4.42
C TYR A 316 -3.09 -10.62 3.16
N SER A 317 -3.80 -10.41 2.06
CA SER A 317 -3.27 -9.61 0.94
C SER A 317 -3.91 -8.24 0.99
N ILE A 318 -3.10 -7.19 1.10
CA ILE A 318 -3.58 -5.80 1.06
C ILE A 318 -3.31 -5.27 -0.34
N GLU A 319 -4.37 -4.87 -1.02
CA GLU A 319 -4.35 -4.45 -2.41
C GLU A 319 -4.59 -2.95 -2.49
N VAL A 320 -3.75 -2.24 -3.25
CA VAL A 320 -3.95 -0.82 -3.55
C VAL A 320 -4.05 -0.56 -5.06
N SER A 321 -5.01 0.24 -5.48
CA SER A 321 -5.19 0.59 -6.90
C SER A 321 -3.95 1.26 -7.51
N MET A 322 -3.60 0.88 -8.74
CA MET A 322 -2.62 1.61 -9.56
C MET A 322 -3.14 2.95 -10.11
N HIS A 323 -4.46 3.18 -10.04
CA HIS A 323 -5.08 4.40 -10.56
C HIS A 323 -5.37 5.39 -9.44
N GLY A 324 -6.33 5.06 -8.59
CA GLY A 324 -6.96 6.01 -7.68
C GLY A 324 -8.10 5.39 -6.88
N TYR A 325 -8.87 6.23 -6.22
CA TYR A 325 -9.99 5.83 -5.37
C TYR A 325 -11.17 6.79 -5.53
N ASN A 326 -12.37 6.32 -5.17
CA ASN A 326 -13.55 7.17 -5.11
C ASN A 326 -13.60 7.83 -3.74
N LYS A 327 -13.65 9.16 -3.70
CA LYS A 327 -13.78 9.89 -2.44
C LYS A 327 -15.23 10.28 -2.21
N LYS A 328 -15.77 9.94 -1.04
CA LYS A 328 -17.17 10.28 -0.68
C LYS A 328 -17.42 11.77 -0.87
N GLY A 329 -18.47 12.10 -1.63
CA GLY A 329 -18.86 13.48 -1.92
C GLY A 329 -18.08 14.19 -3.02
N MET A 330 -17.11 13.53 -3.69
CA MET A 330 -16.46 14.06 -4.89
C MET A 330 -16.77 13.19 -6.11
N PRO A 331 -17.17 13.80 -7.24
CA PRO A 331 -17.39 13.06 -8.47
C PRO A 331 -16.06 12.61 -9.08
N GLY A 332 -16.04 11.37 -9.58
CA GLY A 332 -14.88 10.79 -10.29
C GLY A 332 -13.83 10.15 -9.39
N ILE A 333 -12.84 9.52 -10.04
CA ILE A 333 -11.74 8.83 -9.36
C ILE A 333 -10.64 9.85 -9.06
N MET A 334 -10.24 9.95 -7.80
CA MET A 334 -9.08 10.73 -7.37
C MET A 334 -7.81 9.90 -7.61
N PRO A 335 -6.90 10.32 -8.52
CA PRO A 335 -5.69 9.56 -8.79
C PRO A 335 -4.75 9.53 -7.59
N TYR A 336 -4.11 8.39 -7.36
CA TYR A 336 -3.06 8.31 -6.36
C TYR A 336 -1.80 9.09 -6.77
N THR A 337 -1.18 9.71 -5.78
CA THR A 337 0.17 10.28 -5.82
C THR A 337 1.15 9.36 -5.09
N GLU A 338 2.47 9.55 -5.26
CA GLU A 338 3.47 8.87 -4.42
C GLU A 338 3.14 9.05 -2.92
N GLU A 339 2.79 10.27 -2.53
CA GLU A 339 2.40 10.61 -1.15
C GLU A 339 1.10 9.93 -0.70
N GLY A 340 0.14 9.73 -1.61
CA GLY A 340 -1.07 8.95 -1.32
C GLY A 340 -0.74 7.50 -0.94
N TYR A 341 0.21 6.87 -1.63
CA TYR A 341 0.67 5.53 -1.29
C TYR A 341 1.46 5.51 0.03
N TYR A 342 2.35 6.49 0.26
CA TYR A 342 3.03 6.60 1.55
C TYR A 342 2.04 6.76 2.71
N ARG A 343 1.00 7.57 2.52
CA ARG A 343 -0.07 7.78 3.51
C ARG A 343 -0.77 6.49 3.90
N LEU A 344 -1.03 5.59 2.95
CA LEU A 344 -1.60 4.29 3.26
C LEU A 344 -0.70 3.47 4.19
N GLY A 345 0.62 3.46 3.94
CA GLY A 345 1.58 2.82 4.85
C GLY A 345 1.52 3.37 6.28
N ARG A 346 1.39 4.69 6.42
CA ARG A 346 1.21 5.35 7.74
C ARG A 346 -0.13 5.00 8.38
N ASN A 347 -1.19 4.85 7.60
CA ASN A 347 -2.49 4.43 8.10
C ASN A 347 -2.44 2.99 8.61
N LEU A 348 -1.70 2.08 7.97
CA LEU A 348 -1.49 0.72 8.48
C LEU A 348 -0.84 0.72 9.88
N ALA A 349 0.14 1.59 10.13
CA ALA A 349 0.71 1.72 11.47
C ALA A 349 -0.34 2.16 12.51
N ARG A 350 -1.20 3.12 12.17
CA ARG A 350 -2.30 3.54 13.06
C ARG A 350 -3.31 2.43 13.31
N VAL A 351 -3.63 1.65 12.28
CA VAL A 351 -4.48 0.46 12.41
C VAL A 351 -3.87 -0.57 13.35
N PHE A 352 -2.56 -0.82 13.28
CA PHE A 352 -1.90 -1.72 14.24
C PHE A 352 -1.98 -1.21 15.68
N MET A 353 -1.84 0.10 15.89
CA MET A 353 -1.97 0.68 17.22
C MET A 353 -3.36 0.41 17.82
N GLU A 354 -4.41 0.63 17.04
CA GLU A 354 -5.78 0.36 17.49
C GLU A 354 -6.06 -1.13 17.64
N TYR A 355 -5.60 -1.95 16.69
CA TYR A 355 -5.74 -3.41 16.75
C TYR A 355 -5.11 -3.98 18.02
N TYR A 356 -3.89 -3.55 18.37
CA TYR A 356 -3.20 -4.04 19.56
C TYR A 356 -3.71 -3.45 20.87
N LYS A 357 -4.38 -2.29 20.84
CA LYS A 357 -5.19 -1.82 21.96
C LYS A 357 -6.44 -2.66 22.17
N LEU A 358 -7.17 -2.95 21.10
CA LEU A 358 -8.40 -3.74 21.14
C LEU A 358 -8.16 -5.19 21.56
N THR A 359 -7.02 -5.76 21.17
CA THR A 359 -6.63 -7.13 21.57
C THR A 359 -5.91 -7.19 22.93
N GLY A 360 -5.72 -6.05 23.60
CA GLY A 360 -5.17 -5.98 24.96
C GLY A 360 -3.65 -6.11 25.06
N LEU A 361 -2.91 -6.13 23.94
CA LEU A 361 -1.44 -6.13 23.95
C LEU A 361 -0.89 -4.77 24.41
N ILE A 362 -1.46 -3.69 23.88
CA ILE A 362 -1.09 -2.31 24.21
C ILE A 362 -2.11 -1.78 25.24
N PRO A 363 -1.67 -1.34 26.43
CA PRO A 363 -2.56 -0.79 27.46
C PRO A 363 -3.38 0.41 26.98
N SER A 364 -4.60 0.53 27.52
CA SER A 364 -5.43 1.72 27.35
C SER A 364 -4.83 2.93 28.08
N GLY A 365 -4.96 4.13 27.51
CA GLY A 365 -4.44 5.39 28.09
C GLY A 365 -3.10 5.89 27.52
N LEU A 366 -2.40 5.09 26.72
CA LEU A 366 -1.24 5.55 25.93
C LEU A 366 -1.70 6.43 24.76
N PRO A 367 -0.90 7.43 24.31
CA PRO A 367 -1.34 8.47 23.39
C PRO A 367 -2.00 7.91 22.12
N ASP A 368 -3.28 8.24 21.91
CA ASP A 368 -4.05 7.82 20.73
C ASP A 368 -3.65 8.59 19.47
N GLN A 369 -3.37 9.89 19.62
CA GLN A 369 -2.82 10.80 18.61
C GLN A 369 -2.27 12.05 19.35
N PRO A 370 -1.28 12.78 18.81
CA PRO A 370 -1.05 14.15 19.27
C PRO A 370 -2.34 14.94 19.03
N SER A 371 -3.00 15.37 20.11
CA SER A 371 -4.24 16.12 19.97
C SER A 371 -3.97 17.42 19.21
N ASN A 372 -4.65 17.65 18.09
CA ASN A 372 -4.72 18.98 17.46
C ASN A 372 -5.47 20.01 18.31
N ARG A 373 -5.84 19.68 19.56
CA ARG A 373 -6.22 20.68 20.55
C ARG A 373 -4.95 21.45 20.92
N ARG A 374 -4.69 22.52 20.17
CA ARG A 374 -4.11 23.73 20.77
C ARG A 374 -4.89 23.95 22.07
N THR A 375 -4.22 23.77 23.20
CA THR A 375 -4.68 24.24 24.49
C THR A 375 -4.93 25.72 24.32
N ARG A 376 -6.18 26.08 24.01
CA ARG A 376 -6.66 27.45 24.20
C ARG A 376 -6.53 27.68 25.69
N GLN A 377 -5.44 28.33 26.10
CA GLN A 377 -5.40 28.99 27.40
C GLN A 377 -6.63 29.89 27.45
N SER A 378 -7.58 29.47 28.26
CA SER A 378 -8.79 30.24 28.56
C SER A 378 -8.34 31.54 29.21
N ARG A 379 -8.27 32.63 28.43
CA ARG A 379 -8.31 33.97 29.01
C ARG A 379 -9.62 34.07 29.79
N GLN A 380 -9.52 34.26 31.10
CA GLN A 380 -10.68 34.57 31.95
C GLN A 380 -11.41 35.78 31.35
N ARG A 381 -12.59 35.54 30.78
CA ARG A 381 -13.53 36.61 30.47
C ARG A 381 -14.34 36.88 31.74
N HIS A 382 -14.17 38.07 32.32
CA HIS A 382 -15.12 38.59 33.30
C HIS A 382 -16.53 38.57 32.70
N ARG A 383 -17.44 37.83 33.35
CA ARG A 383 -18.86 37.85 33.05
C ARG A 383 -19.47 39.07 33.73
N LEU A 384 -19.98 40.01 32.94
CA LEU A 384 -20.94 40.99 33.44
C LEU A 384 -22.30 40.31 33.68
N PRO A 385 -23.08 40.72 34.71
CA PRO A 385 -24.38 40.13 35.00
C PRO A 385 -25.34 40.38 33.83
N ARG A 386 -26.05 39.33 33.41
CA ARG A 386 -27.14 39.43 32.41
C ARG A 386 -28.46 39.64 33.14
N GLU A 387 -29.21 40.66 32.75
CA GLU A 387 -30.60 40.83 33.18
C GLU A 387 -31.53 39.77 32.57
N PRO A 388 -32.65 39.41 33.24
CA PRO A 388 -33.58 38.42 32.75
C PRO A 388 -34.38 38.94 31.56
N ARG A 389 -34.46 38.15 30.48
CA ARG A 389 -35.32 38.47 29.33
C ARG A 389 -36.81 38.28 29.67
N PRO A 390 -37.71 39.13 29.15
CA PRO A 390 -39.16 38.92 29.31
C PRO A 390 -39.61 37.68 28.52
N ARG A 391 -40.62 36.98 29.05
CA ARG A 391 -41.24 35.82 28.40
C ARG A 391 -42.23 36.30 27.33
N THR A 392 -41.96 36.01 26.06
CA THR A 392 -42.92 36.18 24.96
C THR A 392 -43.43 34.83 24.44
N VAL A 393 -44.69 34.85 24.00
CA VAL A 393 -45.50 33.69 23.61
C VAL A 393 -45.12 33.22 22.20
N ARG A 394 -45.06 31.90 22.00
CA ARG A 394 -44.67 31.25 20.74
C ARG A 394 -45.60 31.62 19.58
N THR A 395 -45.03 32.02 18.45
CA THR A 395 -45.72 32.11 17.15
C THR A 395 -44.90 31.32 16.11
N PRO A 396 -45.50 30.54 15.20
CA PRO A 396 -44.77 29.69 14.25
C PRO A 396 -44.05 30.52 13.18
N ALA A 397 -42.84 30.08 12.79
CA ALA A 397 -42.06 30.71 11.73
C ALA A 397 -42.53 30.24 10.34
N THR A 398 -42.80 31.20 9.46
CA THR A 398 -43.19 31.00 8.05
C THR A 398 -41.98 30.56 7.22
N LEU A 399 -42.15 29.49 6.42
CA LEU A 399 -41.19 29.03 5.41
C LEU A 399 -41.28 29.91 4.16
N HIS A 400 -40.16 30.48 3.72
CA HIS A 400 -40.02 31.07 2.38
C HIS A 400 -39.15 30.16 1.51
N LEU A 401 -39.74 29.62 0.45
CA LEU A 401 -39.07 29.01 -0.70
C LEU A 401 -38.86 30.10 -1.75
N ALA A 402 -37.64 30.24 -2.25
CA ALA A 402 -37.34 31.02 -3.46
C ALA A 402 -36.72 30.07 -4.51
N SER A 403 -37.43 29.90 -5.62
CA SER A 403 -36.89 29.33 -6.86
C SER A 403 -36.29 30.46 -7.70
N ILE A 404 -35.14 30.23 -8.32
CA ILE A 404 -34.66 31.10 -9.41
C ILE A 404 -34.06 30.19 -10.49
N TYR A 405 -34.87 29.90 -11.51
CA TYR A 405 -34.39 29.84 -12.88
C TYR A 405 -34.39 31.29 -13.38
N GLU A 406 -33.21 31.82 -13.67
CA GLU A 406 -32.91 32.77 -14.75
C GLU A 406 -31.43 32.64 -15.10
#